data_AF-A0A6A4PT35-F1
#
_entry.id   AF-A0A6A4PT35-F1
#
_cell.length_a   1.000
_cell.length_b   1.000
_cell.length_c   1.000
_cell.angle_alpha   90.00
_cell.angle_beta   90.00
_cell.angle_gamma   90.00
#
_symmetry.space_group_name_H-M   'P 1'
#
loop_
_entity.id
_entity.type
_entity.pdbx_description
1 polymer ?
#
loop_
_entity_poly.entity_id
_entity_poly.type
_entity_poly.pdbx_seq_one_letter_code
_entity_poly.pdbx_strand_id
1 'polypeptide(L)'
;MGVSTRMMVTTMAMIALSTCFLHFVQASTSSSVGEFIDKTISSHKIVIFSKSYCPYCKRVKAAFKELNQLHGWHRNWYLIKTIIGE
;
A
#
# COMPACT_ATOMS: atom_id res chain seq x y z
N MET A 1 -37.15 -38.17 -5.39
CA MET A 1 -37.34 -36.87 -4.71
C MET A 1 -37.28 -35.77 -5.75
N GLY A 2 -38.43 -35.34 -6.29
CA GLY A 2 -38.48 -34.28 -7.30
C GLY A 2 -38.60 -32.93 -6.60
N VAL A 3 -37.58 -32.09 -6.68
CA VAL A 3 -37.61 -30.75 -6.08
C VAL A 3 -38.49 -29.87 -6.95
N SER A 4 -39.48 -29.18 -6.34
CA SER A 4 -40.48 -28.39 -7.06
C SER A 4 -39.83 -27.34 -7.95
N THR A 5 -40.25 -27.25 -9.21
CA THR A 5 -39.74 -26.28 -10.21
C THR A 5 -39.76 -24.85 -9.68
N ARG A 6 -40.73 -24.52 -8.83
CA ARG A 6 -40.84 -23.20 -8.16
C ARG A 6 -39.68 -22.95 -7.19
N MET A 7 -39.27 -23.98 -6.46
CA MET A 7 -38.17 -23.93 -5.49
C MET A 7 -36.80 -23.80 -6.18
N MET A 8 -36.65 -24.38 -7.37
CA MET A 8 -35.45 -24.26 -8.18
C MET A 8 -35.30 -22.87 -8.83
N VAL A 9 -36.41 -22.26 -9.26
CA VAL A 9 -36.41 -20.89 -9.82
C VAL A 9 -36.10 -19.85 -8.73
N THR A 10 -36.60 -20.04 -7.50
CA THR A 10 -36.34 -19.09 -6.40
C THR A 10 -34.89 -19.10 -5.91
N THR A 11 -34.22 -20.26 -5.89
CA THR A 11 -32.84 -20.35 -5.42
C THR A 11 -31.84 -19.77 -6.43
N MET A 12 -32.07 -19.97 -7.73
CA MET A 12 -31.22 -19.39 -8.79
C MET A 12 -31.25 -17.85 -8.80
N ALA A 13 -32.39 -17.23 -8.51
CA ALA A 13 -32.52 -15.78 -8.44
C ALA A 13 -31.72 -15.18 -7.28
N MET A 14 -31.71 -15.83 -6.11
CA MET A 14 -30.97 -15.35 -4.93
C MET A 14 -29.45 -15.51 -5.08
N ILE A 15 -29.00 -16.58 -5.74
CA ILE A 15 -27.58 -16.80 -6.03
C ILE A 15 -27.04 -15.69 -6.96
N ALA A 16 -27.82 -15.27 -7.96
CA ALA A 16 -27.43 -14.19 -8.88
C ALA A 16 -27.31 -12.82 -8.20
N LEU A 17 -28.19 -12.50 -7.24
CA LEU A 17 -28.06 -11.26 -6.45
C LEU A 17 -26.84 -11.29 -5.51
N SER A 18 -26.55 -12.46 -4.92
CA SER A 18 -25.42 -12.61 -3.99
C SER A 18 -24.06 -12.65 -4.69
N THR A 19 -23.96 -13.20 -5.90
CA THR A 19 -22.70 -13.21 -6.66
C THR A 19 -22.38 -11.86 -7.28
N CYS A 20 -23.39 -11.03 -7.58
CA CYS A 20 -23.19 -9.64 -8.01
C CYS A 20 -22.36 -8.80 -7.02
N PHE A 21 -22.47 -9.05 -5.71
CA PHE A 21 -21.66 -8.37 -4.69
C PHE A 21 -20.16 -8.72 -4.77
N LEU A 22 -19.80 -9.91 -5.27
CA LEU A 22 -18.40 -10.35 -5.36
C LEU A 22 -17.70 -9.86 -6.63
N HIS A 23 -18.44 -9.54 -7.69
CA HIS A 23 -17.87 -9.04 -8.95
C HIS A 23 -17.55 -7.53 -8.94
N PHE A 24 -18.05 -6.77 -7.95
CA PHE A 24 -17.77 -5.34 -7.84
C PHE A 24 -16.38 -5.03 -7.24
N VAL A 25 -15.69 -6.03 -6.68
CA VAL A 25 -14.32 -5.91 -6.15
C VAL A 25 -13.29 -5.94 -7.30
N GLN A 26 -13.51 -5.11 -8.34
CA GLN A 26 -12.55 -4.96 -9.43
C GLN A 26 -11.30 -4.28 -8.86
N ALA A 27 -10.20 -5.03 -8.88
CA ALA A 27 -8.90 -4.67 -8.34
C ALA A 27 -8.39 -3.34 -8.89
N SER A 28 -7.93 -2.48 -7.98
CA SER A 28 -7.18 -1.26 -8.26
C SER A 28 -5.85 -1.62 -8.92
N THR A 29 -5.68 -1.29 -10.20
CA THR A 29 -4.40 -1.40 -10.92
C THR A 29 -3.45 -0.30 -10.43
N SER A 30 -2.76 -0.54 -9.32
CA SER A 30 -1.68 0.33 -8.86
C SER A 30 -0.50 0.24 -9.83
N SER A 31 0.00 1.40 -10.29
CA SER A 31 1.24 1.45 -11.06
C SER A 31 2.40 0.93 -10.19
N SER A 32 3.43 0.33 -10.79
CA SER A 32 4.57 -0.26 -10.06
C SER A 32 5.28 0.73 -9.12
N VAL A 33 5.24 2.02 -9.46
CA VAL A 33 5.77 3.11 -8.63
C VAL A 33 4.85 3.38 -7.43
N GLY A 34 3.53 3.35 -7.62
CA GLY A 34 2.55 3.51 -6.54
C GLY A 34 2.69 2.41 -5.50
N GLU A 35 2.73 1.15 -5.93
CA GLU A 35 2.96 0.00 -5.01
C GLU A 35 4.29 0.12 -4.26
N PHE A 36 5.33 0.58 -4.94
CA PHE A 36 6.62 0.82 -4.32
C PHE A 36 6.52 1.88 -3.22
N ILE A 37 5.83 3.00 -3.47
CA ILE A 37 5.63 4.07 -2.50
C ILE A 37 4.81 3.55 -1.31
N ASP A 38 3.67 2.92 -1.57
CA ASP A 38 2.74 2.43 -0.55
C ASP A 38 3.39 1.39 0.37
N LYS A 39 4.13 0.44 -0.23
CA LYS A 39 4.89 -0.57 0.53
C LYS A 39 5.99 0.08 1.37
N THR A 40 6.67 1.08 0.85
CA THR A 40 7.76 1.76 1.54
C THR A 40 7.25 2.55 2.75
N ILE A 41 6.15 3.29 2.59
CA ILE A 41 5.48 4.03 3.67
C ILE A 41 4.96 3.08 4.75
N SER A 42 4.38 1.95 4.37
CA SER A 42 3.82 0.99 5.32
C SER A 42 4.88 0.24 6.13
N SER A 43 6.08 0.09 5.58
CA SER A 43 7.15 -0.75 6.17
C SER A 43 8.07 0.01 7.13
N HIS A 44 8.09 1.35 7.09
CA HIS A 44 9.00 2.17 7.90
C HIS A 44 8.22 3.25 8.64
N LYS A 45 8.61 3.54 9.88
CA LYS A 45 7.99 4.63 10.66
C LYS A 45 8.29 6.00 10.08
N ILE A 46 9.47 6.17 9.50
CA ILE A 46 9.88 7.41 8.86
C ILE A 46 10.50 7.11 7.49
N VAL A 47 9.99 7.75 6.45
CA VAL A 47 10.51 7.61 5.08
C VAL A 47 10.90 8.99 4.56
N ILE A 48 12.10 9.11 4.00
CA ILE A 48 12.58 10.35 3.37
C ILE A 48 12.83 10.08 1.88
N PHE A 49 11.92 10.56 1.04
CA PHE A 49 12.15 10.68 -0.40
C PHE A 49 12.86 12.00 -0.70
N SER A 50 13.95 11.93 -1.46
CA SER A 50 14.78 13.11 -1.73
C SER A 50 15.45 13.02 -3.09
N LYS A 51 15.77 14.18 -3.65
CA LYS A 51 16.62 14.27 -4.84
C LYS A 51 18.07 14.43 -4.44
N SER A 52 18.98 13.81 -5.19
CA SER A 52 20.44 13.83 -4.92
C SER A 52 21.00 15.25 -4.88
N TYR A 53 20.50 16.14 -5.75
CA TYR A 53 20.95 17.51 -5.88
C TYR A 53 20.34 18.48 -4.85
N CYS A 54 19.29 18.09 -4.13
CA CYS A 54 18.57 19.04 -3.27
C CYS A 54 19.37 19.37 -1.99
N PRO A 55 19.79 20.64 -1.79
CA PRO A 55 20.57 21.04 -0.61
C PRO A 55 19.73 20.98 0.68
N TYR A 56 18.42 21.20 0.59
CA TYR A 56 17.51 21.12 1.75
C TYR A 56 17.36 19.68 2.25
N CYS A 57 17.23 18.72 1.33
CA CYS A 57 17.15 17.31 1.70
C CYS A 57 18.41 16.82 2.41
N LYS A 58 19.60 17.35 2.07
CA LYS A 58 20.85 17.01 2.76
C LYS A 58 20.83 17.43 4.23
N ARG A 59 20.30 18.63 4.52
CA ARG A 59 20.17 19.14 5.90
C ARG A 59 19.23 18.28 6.74
N VAL A 60 18.08 17.91 6.19
CA VAL A 60 17.11 17.04 6.87
C VAL A 60 17.71 15.67 7.16
N LYS A 61 18.41 15.06 6.20
CA LYS A 61 19.10 13.77 6.41
C LYS A 61 20.16 13.86 7.53
N ALA A 62 20.89 14.97 7.61
CA ALA A 62 21.88 15.19 8.66
C ALA A 62 21.23 15.29 10.05
N ALA A 63 20.16 16.07 10.19
CA ALA A 63 19.42 16.19 11.44
C ALA A 63 18.84 14.84 11.90
N PHE A 64 18.26 14.05 10.97
CA PHE A 64 17.75 12.72 11.28
C PHE A 64 18.86 11.73 11.69
N LYS A 65 20.06 11.85 11.12
CA LYS A 65 21.22 11.02 11.50
C LYS A 65 21.66 11.30 12.94
N GLU A 66 21.69 12.56 13.34
CA GLU A 66 22.03 12.98 14.71
C GLU A 66 20.99 12.46 15.71
N LEU A 67 19.70 12.64 15.41
CA LEU A 67 18.61 12.16 16.26
C LEU A 67 18.61 10.63 16.44
N ASN A 68 19.01 9.88 15.39
CA ASN A 68 19.12 8.42 15.47
C ASN A 68 20.24 7.96 16.42
N GLN A 69 21.32 8.74 16.53
CA GLN A 69 22.45 8.43 17.42
C GLN A 69 22.12 8.68 18.89
N LEU A 70 21.28 9.68 19.18
CA LEU A 70 20.96 10.10 20.55
C LEU A 70 19.95 9.18 21.25
N HIS A 71 19.02 8.57 20.52
CA HIS A 71 17.85 7.93 21.11
C HIS A 71 17.82 6.39 20.97
N GLY A 72 18.91 5.75 20.54
CA GLY A 72 19.02 4.28 20.53
C GLY A 72 17.91 3.56 19.75
N TRP A 73 17.48 4.14 18.62
CA TRP A 73 16.39 3.57 17.82
C TRP A 73 16.83 2.25 17.17
N HIS A 74 16.19 1.17 17.59
CA HIS A 74 16.47 -0.20 17.16
C HIS A 74 16.28 -0.37 15.64
N ARG A 75 17.13 -1.22 15.04
CA ARG A 75 17.33 -1.41 13.59
C ARG A 75 16.01 -1.49 12.81
N ASN A 76 15.95 -0.74 11.70
CA ASN A 76 14.85 -0.66 10.70
C ASN A 76 13.86 0.53 10.83
N TRP A 77 14.25 1.62 11.50
CA TRP A 77 13.34 2.73 11.78
C TRP A 77 13.10 3.71 10.62
N TYR A 78 14.10 3.90 9.76
CA TYR A 78 14.01 4.86 8.66
C TYR A 78 14.64 4.37 7.35
N LEU A 79 13.99 4.71 6.24
CA LEU A 79 14.52 4.49 4.89
C LEU A 79 14.76 5.83 4.20
N ILE A 80 16.01 6.08 3.81
CA ILE A 80 16.37 7.23 2.97
C ILE A 80 16.49 6.72 1.54
N LYS A 81 15.54 7.11 0.68
CA LYS A 81 15.66 6.86 -0.76
C LYS A 81 16.07 8.13 -1.49
N THR A 82 17.18 8.05 -2.21
CA THR A 82 17.59 9.08 -3.16
C THR A 82 16.99 8.72 -4.51
N ILE A 83 15.99 9.47 -4.95
CA ILE A 83 15.44 9.36 -6.30
C ILE A 83 16.31 10.27 -7.16
N ILE A 84 17.13 9.68 -8.02
CA ILE A 84 17.80 10.43 -9.09
C ILE A 84 16.65 10.87 -9.99
N GLY A 85 16.47 12.18 -10.15
CA GLY A 85 15.44 12.69 -11.04
C GLY A 85 15.85 12.35 -12.47
N GLU A 86 15.16 11.39 -13.08
CA GLU A 86 14.91 11.42 -14.52
C GLU A 86 13.73 12.36 -14.80
#